data_AF-A0A175RBE0-F1
#
_entry.id   AF-A0A175RBE0-F1
#
_cell.length_a   1.000
_cell.length_b   1.000
_cell.length_c   1.000
_cell.angle_alpha   90.00
_cell.angle_beta   90.00
_cell.angle_gamma   90.00
#
_symmetry.space_group_name_H-M   'P 1'
#
loop_
_entity.id
_entity.type
_entity.pdbx_description
1 polymer ?
#
loop_
_entity_poly.entity_id
_entity_poly.type
_entity_poly.pdbx_seq_one_letter_code
_entity_poly.pdbx_strand_id
1 'polypeptide(L)' 'MTQTNFQALGLADALLSALAAMDFTVPTPIQAQAIPAVLKNRDVLGIAQTGTGKTAAFSLPIIDQLLRAGGR' A
#
# COMPACT_ATOMS: atom_id res chain seq x y z
N MET A 1 4.32 -19.98 3.42
CA MET A 1 3.50 -18.81 3.05
C MET A 1 4.27 -17.58 3.48
N THR A 2 4.85 -16.84 2.54
CA THR A 2 5.66 -15.66 2.85
C THR A 2 4.73 -14.57 3.39
N GLN A 3 4.82 -14.27 4.68
CA GLN A 3 4.09 -13.16 5.28
C GLN A 3 4.77 -11.87 4.81
N THR A 4 4.24 -11.28 3.73
CA THR A 4 4.73 -10.01 3.21
C THR A 4 4.37 -8.92 4.20
N ASN A 5 5.36 -8.20 4.72
CA ASN A 5 5.17 -7.02 5.58
C ASN A 5 5.03 -5.76 4.71
N PHE A 6 4.53 -4.65 5.27
CA PHE A 6 4.43 -3.40 4.51
C PHE A 6 5.80 -2.89 4.03
N GLN A 7 6.87 -3.16 4.78
CA GLN A 7 8.24 -2.77 4.40
C GLN A 7 8.66 -3.39 3.06
N ALA A 8 8.19 -4.59 2.72
CA ALA A 8 8.51 -5.27 1.47
C ALA A 8 7.72 -4.73 0.26
N LEU A 9 6.76 -3.82 0.45
CA LEU A 9 5.90 -3.33 -0.63
C LEU A 9 6.45 -2.12 -1.38
N GLY A 10 7.55 -1.52 -0.92
CA GLY A 10 8.20 -0.38 -1.60
C GLY A 10 7.61 1.00 -1.28
N LEU A 11 6.86 1.12 -0.18
CA LEU A 11 6.34 2.40 0.31
C LEU A 11 7.44 3.26 0.96
N ALA A 12 7.26 4.57 0.97
CA ALA A 12 8.16 5.54 1.60
C ALA A 12 8.18 5.37 3.12
N ASP A 13 9.34 5.65 3.74
CA ASP A 13 9.55 5.46 5.18
C ASP A 13 8.55 6.22 6.05
N ALA A 14 8.20 7.47 5.67
CA ALA A 14 7.21 8.25 6.39
C ALA A 14 5.83 7.57 6.44
N LEU A 15 5.44 6.91 5.34
CA LEU A 15 4.18 6.17 5.28
C LEU A 15 4.27 4.86 6.08
N LEU A 16 5.41 4.17 6.04
CA LEU A 16 5.65 2.97 6.86
C LEU A 16 5.59 3.30 8.36
N SER A 17 6.18 4.42 8.79
CA SER A 17 6.09 4.89 10.18
C SER A 17 4.65 5.21 10.58
N ALA A 18 3.89 5.88 9.71
CA ALA A 18 2.48 6.18 9.97
C ALA A 18 1.63 4.90 10.08
N LEU A 19 1.85 3.92 9.20
CA LEU A 19 1.18 2.62 9.26
C LEU A 19 1.50 1.88 10.57
N ALA A 20 2.76 1.84 10.98
CA ALA A 20 3.17 1.23 12.24
C ALA A 20 2.53 1.91 13.46
N ALA A 21 2.43 3.24 13.47
CA ALA A 21 1.80 4.00 14.54
C ALA A 21 0.27 3.76 14.63
N MET A 22 -0.35 3.30 13.54
CA MET A 22 -1.76 2.89 13.50
C MET A 22 -1.95 1.37 13.71
N ASP A 23 -0.89 0.66 14.12
CA ASP A 23 -0.87 -0.81 14.26
C ASP A 23 -1.15 -1.58 12.95
N PHE A 24 -0.95 -0.95 11.79
CA PHE A 24 -1.05 -1.59 10.48
C PHE A 24 0.28 -2.26 10.13
N THR A 25 0.44 -3.49 10.59
CA THR A 25 1.69 -4.25 10.47
C THR A 25 1.68 -5.25 9.31
N VAL A 26 0.53 -5.83 9.00
CA VAL A 26 0.37 -6.87 7.99
C VAL A 26 -0.59 -6.39 6.89
N PRO A 27 -0.15 -6.28 5.63
CA PRO A 27 -1.03 -5.97 4.51
C PRO A 27 -2.01 -7.11 4.26
N THR A 28 -3.24 -6.77 3.87
CA THR A 28 -4.21 -7.77 3.40
C THR A 28 -3.76 -8.37 2.06
N PRO A 29 -4.26 -9.56 1.65
CA PRO A 29 -3.86 -10.19 0.40
C PRO A 29 -4.05 -9.29 -0.84
N ILE A 30 -5.11 -8.48 -0.87
CA ILE A 30 -5.36 -7.55 -2.00
C ILE A 30 -4.37 -6.38 -1.98
N GLN A 31 -3.97 -5.89 -0.80
CA GLN A 31 -2.97 -4.83 -0.66
C GLN A 31 -1.59 -5.32 -1.11
N ALA A 32 -1.16 -6.50 -0.64
CA ALA A 32 0.14 -7.07 -0.97
C ALA A 32 0.31 -7.32 -2.48
N GLN A 33 -0.79 -7.64 -3.19
CA GLN A 33 -0.79 -7.88 -4.63
C GLN A 33 -0.90 -6.57 -5.44
N ALA A 34 -1.75 -5.64 -5.02
CA ALA A 34 -2.01 -4.42 -5.78
C ALA A 34 -0.93 -3.36 -5.60
N ILE A 35 -0.48 -3.11 -4.37
CA ILE A 35 0.41 -1.98 -4.04
C ILE A 35 1.69 -1.97 -4.92
N PRO A 36 2.44 -3.08 -5.05
CA PRO A 36 3.66 -3.08 -5.87
C PRO A 36 3.39 -2.85 -7.36
N ALA A 37 2.20 -3.19 -7.86
CA ALA A 37 1.82 -2.96 -9.25
C ALA A 37 1.47 -1.47 -9.47
N VAL A 38 0.69 -0.87 -8.56
CA VAL A 38 0.31 0.54 -8.63
C VAL A 38 1.55 1.44 -8.51
N LEU A 39 2.48 1.15 -7.59
CA LEU A 39 3.74 1.89 -7.46
C LEU A 39 4.62 1.81 -8.72
N LYS A 40 4.44 0.78 -9.56
CA LYS A 40 5.11 0.64 -10.86
C LYS A 40 4.33 1.32 -12.00
N ASN A 41 3.35 2.17 -11.67
CA ASN A 41 2.45 2.84 -12.62
C ASN A 41 1.73 1.87 -13.57
N ARG A 42 1.36 0.68 -13.08
CA ARG A 42 0.56 -0.28 -13.85
C ARG A 42 -0.92 -0.14 -13.49
N ASP A 43 -1.77 -0.30 -14.49
CA ASP A 43 -3.20 -0.46 -14.27
C ASP A 43 -3.50 -1.76 -13.51
N VAL A 44 -4.44 -1.68 -12.55
CA VAL A 44 -4.81 -2.81 -11.69
C VAL A 44 -6.33 -2.94 -11.62
N LEU A 45 -6.83 -4.14 -11.94
CA LEU A 45 -8.20 -4.55 -11.65
C LEU A 45 -8.20 -5.47 -10.42
N GLY A 46 -8.70 -4.97 -9.29
CA GLY A 46 -8.79 -5.74 -8.05
C GLY A 46 -10.22 -6.20 -7.75
N ILE A 47 -10.44 -7.51 -7.66
CA ILE A 47 -11.75 -8.10 -7.28
C ILE A 47 -11.63 -8.66 -5.86
N ALA A 48 -12.35 -8.06 -4.91
CA ALA A 48 -12.44 -8.55 -3.54
C ALA A 48 -13.73 -8.05 -2.86
N GLN A 49 -14.21 -8.74 -1.81
CA GLN A 49 -15.39 -8.33 -1.05
C GLN A 49 -15.16 -7.00 -0.31
N THR A 50 -16.22 -6.27 0.05
CA THR A 50 -16.12 -5.10 0.94
C THR A 50 -15.48 -5.47 2.28
N GLY A 51 -14.72 -4.54 2.89
CA GLY A 51 -14.00 -4.80 4.15
C GLY A 51 -12.63 -5.49 4.00
N THR A 52 -12.22 -5.87 2.79
CA THR A 52 -10.93 -6.56 2.53
C THR A 52 -9.72 -5.63 2.39
N GLY A 53 -9.90 -4.32 2.57
CA GLY A 53 -8.81 -3.34 2.50
C GLY A 53 -8.49 -2.80 1.10
N LYS A 54 -9.41 -2.94 0.12
CA LYS A 54 -9.26 -2.36 -1.23
C LYS A 54 -8.97 -0.86 -1.23
N THR A 55 -9.63 -0.08 -0.36
CA THR A 55 -9.41 1.37 -0.27
C THR A 55 -7.94 1.70 0.00
N ALA A 56 -7.34 1.06 1.01
CA ALA A 56 -5.93 1.24 1.33
C ALA A 56 -5.00 0.68 0.23
N ALA A 57 -5.42 -0.37 -0.49
CA ALA A 57 -4.66 -0.92 -1.61
C ALA A 57 -4.43 0.11 -2.75
N PHE A 58 -5.34 1.08 -2.92
CA PHE A 58 -5.20 2.17 -3.89
C PHE A 58 -4.71 3.48 -3.25
N SER A 59 -5.16 3.82 -2.05
CA SER A 59 -4.82 5.11 -1.43
C SER A 59 -3.38 5.16 -0.93
N LEU A 60 -2.81 4.05 -0.42
CA LEU A 60 -1.42 4.03 0.06
C LEU A 60 -0.42 4.34 -1.08
N PRO A 61 -0.52 3.75 -2.28
CA PRO A 61 0.29 4.16 -3.43
C PRO A 61 0.12 5.63 -3.82
N ILE A 62 -1.10 6.17 -3.77
CA ILE A 62 -1.35 7.59 -4.11
C ILE A 62 -0.65 8.50 -3.09
N ILE A 63 -0.78 8.21 -1.80
CA ILE A 63 -0.12 8.97 -0.73
C ILE A 63 1.40 8.86 -0.87
N ASP A 64 1.94 7.67 -1.17
CA ASP A 64 3.37 7.47 -1.44
C ASP A 64 3.86 8.37 -2.58
N GLN A 65 3.12 8.42 -3.69
CA GLN A 65 3.46 9.27 -4.82
C GLN A 65 3.44 10.76 -4.45
N LEU A 66 2.44 11.21 -3.68
CA LEU A 66 2.36 12.59 -3.19
C LEU A 66 3.52 12.96 -2.26
N LEU A 67 3.90 12.07 -1.35
CA LEU A 67 5.04 12.26 -0.45
C LEU A 67 6.36 12.37 -1.23
N ARG A 68 6.53 11.55 -2.27
CA ARG A 68 7.73 11.56 -3.12
C ARG A 68 7.79 12.75 -4.08
N ALA A 69 6.64 13.24 -4.53
CA ALA A 69 6.56 14.40 -5.42
C ALA A 69 7.02 15.70 -4.75
N GLY A 70 7.13 15.72 -3.41
CA GLY A 70 7.43 16.91 -2.61
C GLY A 70 6.20 17.82 -2.58
N GLY A 71 5.65 18.05 -1.39
CA GLY A 71 4.64 19.09 -1.20
C GLY A 71 5.22 20.42 -1.66
N ARG A 72 4.76 20.90 -2.81
CA ARG A 72 5.13 22.22 -3.34
C ARG A 72 4.54 23.32 -2.48
#